data_AF-A0AAE0RRL3-F1
#
_entry.id   AF-A0AAE0RRL3-F1
#
_cell.length_a   1.000
_cell.length_b   1.000
_cell.length_c   1.000
_cell.angle_alpha   90.00
_cell.angle_beta   90.00
_cell.angle_gamma   90.00
#
_symmetry.space_group_name_H-M   'P 1'
#
loop_
_entity.id
_entity.type
_entity.pdbx_description
1 polymer ?
#
loop_
_entity_poly.entity_id
_entity_poly.type
_entity_poly.pdbx_seq_one_letter_code
_entity_poly.pdbx_strand_id
1 'polypeptide(L)'
;MYAGRETSALRSTVDTLKRDIHEILTSGKFYVTGEIAQEMESINNGLDHLKLDMKLMTTAKDWKTGIDPQQISAHATNATTVLDKAAAFLFDYKNKMGAHTIETSQENEIRELHHWAKHNLQQIQS
;
A
#
# COMPACT_ATOMS: atom_id res chain seq x y z
N MET A 1 -3.25 -7.63 27.14
CA MET A 1 -3.63 -8.53 26.02
C MET A 1 -4.14 -7.73 24.80
N TYR A 2 -3.49 -6.61 24.43
CA TYR A 2 -3.99 -5.73 23.35
C TYR A 2 -3.19 -5.82 22.04
N ALA A 3 -1.89 -6.11 22.11
CA ALA A 3 -0.99 -6.12 20.94
C ALA A 3 -1.31 -7.16 19.86
N GLY A 4 -1.97 -8.28 20.21
CA GLY A 4 -2.25 -9.37 19.27
C GLY A 4 -3.39 -9.09 18.28
N ARG A 5 -4.31 -8.18 18.63
CA ARG A 5 -5.47 -7.85 17.78
C ARG A 5 -5.08 -6.85 16.69
N GLU A 6 -4.26 -5.85 17.04
CA GLU A 6 -3.73 -4.84 16.12
C GLU A 6 -2.80 -5.45 15.06
N THR A 7 -1.96 -6.42 15.44
CA THR A 7 -1.11 -7.16 14.48
C THR A 7 -1.92 -7.99 13.49
N SER A 8 -3.04 -8.59 13.91
CA SER A 8 -3.92 -9.34 13.00
C SER A 8 -4.64 -8.44 11.99
N ALA A 9 -5.09 -7.26 12.43
CA ALA A 9 -5.76 -6.28 11.58
C ALA A 9 -4.79 -5.73 10.53
N LEU A 10 -3.59 -5.33 10.95
CA LEU A 10 -2.57 -4.80 10.03
C LEU A 10 -2.18 -5.83 8.96
N ARG A 11 -2.01 -7.10 9.36
CA ARG A 11 -1.69 -8.18 8.42
C ARG A 11 -2.78 -8.39 7.38
N SER A 12 -4.05 -8.31 7.77
CA SER A 12 -5.19 -8.40 6.85
C SER A 12 -5.22 -7.21 5.87
N THR A 13 -4.93 -6.00 6.35
CA THR A 13 -4.84 -4.81 5.50
C THR A 13 -3.71 -4.94 4.49
N VAL A 14 -2.53 -5.38 4.94
CA VAL A 14 -1.37 -5.65 4.07
C VAL A 14 -1.73 -6.66 2.98
N ASP A 15 -2.31 -7.80 3.34
CA ASP A 15 -2.67 -8.84 2.36
C ASP A 15 -3.74 -8.34 1.35
N THR A 16 -4.66 -7.47 1.79
CA THR A 16 -5.66 -6.82 0.91
C THR A 16 -5.00 -5.86 -0.08
N LEU A 17 -4.12 -4.98 0.39
CA LEU A 17 -3.39 -4.03 -0.46
C LEU A 17 -2.54 -4.74 -1.50
N LYS A 18 -1.83 -5.82 -1.11
CA LYS A 18 -1.04 -6.62 -2.05
C LYS A 18 -1.90 -7.23 -3.14
N ARG A 19 -3.08 -7.76 -2.78
CA ARG A 19 -4.04 -8.30 -3.75
C ARG A 19 -4.52 -7.20 -4.70
N ASP A 20 -4.82 -6.02 -4.18
CA ASP A 20 -5.31 -4.89 -4.98
C ASP A 20 -4.26 -4.38 -5.95
N ILE A 21 -3.00 -4.25 -5.51
CA ILE A 21 -1.86 -3.91 -6.39
C ILE A 21 -1.71 -4.98 -7.48
N HIS A 22 -1.72 -6.26 -7.11
CA HIS A 22 -1.60 -7.33 -8.09
C HIS A 22 -2.73 -7.32 -9.12
N GLU A 23 -3.97 -7.10 -8.68
CA GLU A 23 -5.12 -6.97 -9.57
C GLU A 23 -4.95 -5.81 -10.54
N ILE A 24 -4.51 -4.64 -10.05
CA ILE A 24 -4.28 -3.46 -10.89
C ILE A 24 -3.22 -3.75 -11.96
N LEU A 25 -2.09 -4.33 -11.56
CA LEU A 25 -0.95 -4.55 -12.45
C LEU A 25 -1.18 -5.66 -13.49
N THR A 26 -2.02 -6.66 -13.20
CA THR A 26 -2.13 -7.87 -14.04
C THR A 26 -3.45 -8.03 -14.77
N SER A 27 -4.54 -7.41 -14.31
CA SER A 27 -5.87 -7.67 -14.87
C SER A 27 -6.10 -7.09 -16.27
N GLY A 28 -5.28 -6.12 -16.71
CA GLY A 28 -5.47 -5.38 -17.96
C GLY A 28 -6.72 -4.48 -17.97
N LYS A 29 -7.43 -4.36 -16.84
CA LYS A 29 -8.66 -3.57 -16.71
C LYS A 29 -8.42 -2.12 -16.31
N PHE A 30 -7.19 -1.77 -15.97
CA PHE A 30 -6.82 -0.47 -15.44
C PHE A 30 -5.72 0.15 -16.31
N TYR A 31 -5.78 1.47 -16.45
CA TYR A 31 -4.71 2.23 -17.08
C TYR A 31 -3.47 2.27 -16.19
N VAL A 32 -2.44 1.49 -16.54
CA VAL A 32 -1.17 1.41 -15.82
C VAL A 32 -0.02 1.77 -16.76
N THR A 33 0.71 2.83 -16.46
CA THR A 33 1.99 3.16 -17.13
C THR A 33 3.15 2.49 -16.42
N GLY A 34 4.32 2.41 -17.08
CA GLY A 34 5.54 1.90 -16.46
C GLY A 34 5.93 2.64 -15.18
N GLU A 35 5.75 3.97 -15.13
CA GLU A 35 6.01 4.76 -13.92
C GLU A 35 5.04 4.37 -12.78
N ILE A 36 3.74 4.26 -13.06
CA ILE A 36 2.74 3.88 -12.06
C ILE A 36 3.00 2.46 -11.56
N ALA A 37 3.36 1.55 -12.46
CA ALA A 37 3.71 0.17 -12.11
C ALA A 37 4.92 0.13 -11.16
N GLN A 38 5.98 0.87 -11.45
CA GLN A 38 7.18 0.91 -10.61
C GLN A 38 6.89 1.45 -9.20
N GLU A 39 6.05 2.48 -9.09
CA GLU A 39 5.64 3.02 -7.79
C GLU A 39 4.76 2.02 -7.01
N MET A 40 3.84 1.33 -7.69
CA MET A 40 3.02 0.29 -7.08
C MET A 40 3.85 -0.92 -6.63
N GLU A 41 4.88 -1.31 -7.39
CA GLU A 41 5.83 -2.35 -6.99
C GLU A 41 6.65 -1.92 -5.78
N SER A 42 7.07 -0.65 -5.71
CA SER A 42 7.77 -0.10 -4.55
C SER A 42 6.91 -0.16 -3.29
N ILE A 43 5.62 0.20 -3.40
CA ILE A 43 4.65 0.03 -2.30
C ILE A 43 4.53 -1.45 -1.92
N ASN A 44 4.36 -2.35 -2.90
CA ASN A 44 4.24 -3.78 -2.66
C ASN A 44 5.47 -4.37 -1.93
N ASN A 45 6.67 -3.93 -2.27
CA ASN A 45 7.90 -4.31 -1.57
C ASN A 45 7.93 -3.76 -0.13
N GLY A 46 7.50 -2.51 0.08
CA GLY A 46 7.34 -1.93 1.42
C GLY A 46 6.37 -2.73 2.31
N LEU A 47 5.27 -3.23 1.73
CA LEU A 47 4.31 -4.10 2.41
C LEU A 47 4.94 -5.44 2.85
N ASP A 48 5.85 -5.99 2.05
CA ASP A 48 6.60 -7.20 2.42
C ASP A 48 7.56 -6.96 3.58
N HIS A 49 8.23 -5.81 3.61
CA HIS A 49 9.06 -5.41 4.75
C HIS A 49 8.22 -5.24 6.02
N LEU A 50 7.07 -4.57 5.96
CA LEU A 50 6.17 -4.45 7.12
C LEU A 50 5.72 -5.82 7.66
N LYS A 51 5.41 -6.76 6.76
CA LYS A 51 5.03 -8.12 7.15
C LYS A 51 6.17 -8.87 7.84
N LEU A 52 7.40 -8.68 7.36
CA LEU A 52 8.61 -9.25 7.96
C LEU A 52 8.86 -8.64 9.35
N ASP A 53 8.79 -7.32 9.48
CA ASP A 53 8.99 -6.60 10.75
C ASP A 53 7.97 -7.04 11.81
N MET A 54 6.71 -7.17 11.43
CA MET A 54 5.67 -7.72 12.32
C MET A 54 5.98 -9.14 12.78
N LYS A 55 6.43 -9.99 11.86
CA LYS A 55 6.80 -11.37 12.20
C LYS A 55 7.98 -11.39 13.16
N LEU A 56 9.00 -10.56 12.93
CA LEU A 56 10.17 -10.44 13.80
C LEU A 56 9.77 -9.96 15.20
N MET A 57 9.02 -8.85 15.30
CA MET A 57 8.58 -8.30 16.58
C MET A 57 7.69 -9.26 17.38
N THR A 58 6.92 -10.12 16.72
CA THR A 58 6.04 -11.07 17.41
C THR A 58 6.74 -12.35 17.84
N THR A 59 7.74 -12.82 17.09
CA THR A 59 8.38 -14.14 17.27
C THR A 59 9.75 -14.09 17.97
N ALA A 60 10.53 -13.02 17.80
CA ALA A 60 11.86 -12.92 18.40
C ALA A 60 11.78 -12.48 19.87
N LYS A 61 12.06 -13.41 20.79
CA LYS A 61 12.11 -13.13 22.25
C LYS A 61 13.19 -12.12 22.60
N ASP A 62 14.35 -12.20 21.96
CA ASP A 62 15.52 -11.35 22.27
C ASP A 62 15.32 -9.89 21.81
N TRP A 63 14.52 -9.68 20.77
CA TRP A 63 14.20 -8.35 20.27
C TRP A 63 13.17 -7.65 21.14
N LYS A 64 12.22 -8.40 21.74
CA LYS A 64 11.25 -7.84 22.69
C LYS A 64 11.89 -7.25 23.95
N THR A 65 13.07 -7.76 24.35
CA THR A 65 13.78 -7.29 25.54
C THR A 65 14.66 -6.06 25.30
N GLY A 66 15.04 -5.80 24.04
CA GLY A 66 15.94 -4.70 23.69
C GLY A 66 15.24 -3.45 23.13
N ILE A 67 13.95 -3.54 22.80
CA ILE A 67 13.22 -2.46 22.12
C ILE A 67 12.17 -1.87 23.07
N ASP A 68 12.16 -0.53 23.18
CA ASP A 68 11.18 0.22 23.96
C ASP A 68 9.75 -0.03 23.43
N PRO A 69 8.81 -0.51 24.26
CA PRO A 69 7.42 -0.68 23.89
C PRO A 69 6.74 0.58 23.33
N GLN A 70 7.15 1.78 23.77
CA GLN A 70 6.59 3.04 23.26
C GLN A 70 7.00 3.27 21.80
N GLN A 71 8.24 2.94 21.43
CA GLN A 71 8.72 3.04 20.06
C GLN A 71 7.99 2.04 19.16
N ILE A 72 7.77 0.81 19.63
CA ILE A 72 7.00 -0.22 18.90
C ILE A 72 5.57 0.28 18.62
N SER A 73 4.93 0.87 19.63
CA SER A 73 3.57 1.40 19.48
C SER A 73 3.51 2.58 18.51
N ALA A 74 4.46 3.51 18.57
CA ALA A 74 4.53 4.65 17.65
C ALA A 74 4.76 4.20 16.20
N HIS A 75 5.66 3.23 15.99
CA HIS A 75 5.90 2.64 14.67
C HIS A 75 4.65 1.93 14.12
N ALA A 76 3.91 1.19 14.96
CA ALA A 76 2.67 0.54 14.55
C ALA A 76 1.58 1.53 14.14
N THR A 77 1.42 2.65 14.86
CA THR A 77 0.47 3.72 14.52
C THR A 77 0.83 4.40 13.20
N ASN A 78 2.11 4.71 12.98
CA ASN A 78 2.57 5.31 11.74
C ASN A 78 2.37 4.36 10.56
N ALA A 79 2.71 3.08 10.72
CA ALA A 79 2.48 2.06 9.70
C ALA A 79 0.99 1.94 9.35
N THR A 80 0.10 1.95 10.35
CA THR A 80 -1.36 1.91 10.13
C THR A 80 -1.83 3.11 9.31
N THR A 81 -1.36 4.32 9.64
CA THR A 81 -1.72 5.54 8.93
C THR A 81 -1.28 5.51 7.46
N VAL A 82 -0.08 5.02 7.18
CA VAL A 82 0.44 4.88 5.80
C VAL A 82 -0.38 3.84 5.02
N LEU A 83 -0.74 2.72 5.66
CA LEU A 83 -1.58 1.70 5.05
C LEU A 83 -2.99 2.21 4.73
N ASP A 84 -3.58 3.02 5.60
CA ASP A 84 -4.90 3.62 5.37
C ASP A 84 -4.86 4.59 4.18
N LYS A 85 -3.80 5.40 4.05
CA LYS A 85 -3.57 6.26 2.88
C LYS A 85 -3.41 5.43 1.59
N ALA A 86 -2.64 4.35 1.65
CA ALA A 86 -2.47 3.45 0.50
C ALA A 86 -3.79 2.78 0.10
N ALA A 87 -4.60 2.35 1.08
CA ALA A 87 -5.91 1.75 0.84
C ALA A 87 -6.87 2.74 0.18
N ALA A 88 -6.94 3.96 0.70
CA ALA A 88 -7.76 5.02 0.13
C ALA A 88 -7.34 5.34 -1.31
N PHE A 89 -6.03 5.45 -1.56
CA PHE A 89 -5.51 5.65 -2.91
C PHE A 89 -5.86 4.51 -3.85
N LEU A 90 -5.65 3.24 -3.48
CA LEU A 90 -5.96 2.11 -4.35
C LEU A 90 -7.46 2.02 -4.65
N PHE A 91 -8.31 2.35 -3.67
CA PHE A 91 -9.75 2.45 -3.87
C PHE A 91 -10.10 3.55 -4.89
N ASP A 92 -9.58 4.76 -4.69
CA ASP A 92 -9.79 5.87 -5.63
C ASP A 92 -9.22 5.57 -7.01
N TYR A 93 -8.06 4.92 -7.07
CA TYR A 93 -7.42 4.52 -8.31
C TYR A 93 -8.28 3.51 -9.07
N LYS A 94 -8.79 2.47 -8.40
CA LYS A 94 -9.70 1.49 -9.02
C LYS A 94 -10.98 2.16 -9.51
N ASN A 95 -11.54 3.10 -8.75
CA ASN A 95 -12.76 3.82 -9.16
C ASN A 95 -12.51 4.76 -10.35
N LYS A 96 -11.39 5.50 -10.34
CA LYS A 96 -11.06 6.45 -11.41
C LYS A 96 -10.54 5.79 -12.67
N MET A 97 -9.89 4.64 -12.57
CA MET A 97 -9.27 3.95 -13.70
C MET A 97 -10.08 2.75 -14.20
N GLY A 98 -11.00 2.22 -13.38
CA GLY A 98 -11.75 0.99 -13.63
C GLY A 98 -12.83 1.06 -14.73
N ALA A 99 -12.90 2.15 -15.47
CA ALA A 99 -13.78 2.31 -16.64
C ALA A 99 -13.05 2.92 -17.86
N HIS A 100 -11.79 3.33 -17.71
CA HIS A 100 -10.99 3.92 -18.77
C HIS A 100 -10.06 2.87 -19.36
N THR A 101 -10.51 2.22 -20.43
CA THR A 101 -9.58 1.51 -21.32
C THR A 101 -8.82 2.54 -22.14
N ILE A 102 -7.51 2.35 -22.32
CA ILE A 102 -6.65 3.19 -23.16
C ILE A 102 -7.27 3.39 -24.56
N GLU A 103 -7.98 2.37 -25.04
CA GLU A 103 -8.63 2.35 -26.35
C GLU A 103 -9.81 3.31 -26.48
N THR A 104 -10.43 3.75 -25.38
CA THR A 104 -11.67 4.56 -25.41
C THR A 104 -11.51 5.97 -24.84
N SER A 105 -10.38 6.28 -24.22
CA SER A 105 -10.17 7.55 -23.50
C SER A 105 -9.34 8.54 -24.33
N GLN A 106 -9.64 9.84 -24.21
CA GLN A 106 -8.89 10.86 -24.94
C GLN A 106 -7.49 11.07 -24.32
N GLU A 107 -6.50 11.45 -25.14
CA GLU A 107 -5.11 11.64 -24.68
C GLU A 107 -5.00 12.62 -23.49
N ASN A 108 -5.79 13.70 -23.50
CA ASN A 108 -5.80 14.67 -22.40
C ASN A 108 -6.31 14.06 -21.09
N GLU A 109 -7.36 13.24 -21.14
CA GLU A 109 -7.90 12.54 -19.97
C GLU A 109 -6.88 11.55 -19.42
N ILE A 110 -6.20 10.81 -20.30
CA ILE A 110 -5.13 9.88 -19.93
C ILE A 110 -3.96 10.62 -19.25
N ARG A 111 -3.60 11.81 -19.75
CA ARG A 111 -2.53 12.64 -19.17
C ARG A 111 -2.90 13.18 -17.79
N GLU A 112 -4.13 13.65 -17.62
CA GLU A 112 -4.65 14.11 -16.32
C GLU A 112 -4.69 12.98 -15.29
N LEU A 113 -5.17 11.79 -15.69
CA LEU A 113 -5.19 10.60 -14.84
C LEU A 113 -3.78 10.16 -14.44
N HIS A 114 -2.81 10.23 -15.35
CA HIS A 114 -1.40 9.94 -15.06
C HIS A 114 -0.82 10.93 -14.02
N HIS A 115 -1.02 12.23 -14.22
CA HIS A 115 -0.53 13.24 -13.29
C HIS A 115 -1.18 13.11 -11.91
N TRP A 116 -2.50 12.84 -11.86
CA TRP A 116 -3.20 12.58 -10.61
C TRP A 116 -2.61 11.35 -9.89
N ALA A 117 -2.44 10.22 -10.60
CA ALA A 117 -1.92 9.00 -9.99
C ALA A 117 -0.49 9.20 -9.42
N LYS A 118 0.40 9.81 -10.21
CA LYS A 118 1.78 10.08 -9.80
C LYS A 118 1.86 10.99 -8.58
N HIS A 119 1.06 12.06 -8.55
CA HIS A 119 1.03 12.97 -7.41
C HIS A 119 0.58 12.28 -6.11
N ASN A 120 -0.44 11.43 -6.18
CA ASN A 120 -0.96 10.74 -5.01
C ASN A 120 -0.01 9.62 -4.53
N LEU A 121 0.66 8.92 -5.43
CA LEU A 121 1.68 7.92 -5.10
C LEU A 121 2.84 8.54 -4.29
N GLN A 122 3.31 9.72 -4.70
CA GLN A 122 4.35 10.45 -3.97
C GLN A 122 3.93 10.84 -2.55
N GLN A 123 2.66 11.19 -2.33
CA GLN A 123 2.14 11.54 -1.00
C GLN A 123 2.04 10.35 -0.04
N ILE A 124 1.93 9.12 -0.55
CA ILE A 124 1.90 7.91 0.29
C ILE A 124 3.30 7.59 0.84
N GLN A 125 4.34 7.95 0.09
CA GLN A 125 5.74 7.70 0.43
C GLN A 125 6.38 8.81 1.29
N SER A 126 5.69 9.95 1.45
CA SER A 126 6.11 11.11 2.23
C SER A 126 5.65 11.03 3.69
#